data_AF-A0A4P9W2X2-F1
#
_entry.id   AF-A0A4P9W2X2-F1
#
_cell.length_a   1.000
_cell.length_b   1.000
_cell.length_c   1.000
_cell.angle_alpha   90.00
_cell.angle_beta   90.00
_cell.angle_gamma   90.00
#
_symmetry.space_group_name_H-M   'P 1'
#
loop_
_entity.id
_entity.type
_entity.pdbx_description
1 polymer ?
#
loop_
_entity_poly.entity_id
_entity_poly.type
_entity_poly.pdbx_seq_one_letter_code
_entity_poly.pdbx_strand_id
1 'polypeptide(L)'
;MTFTMALEMRTEPRIQDVTEDGVEIPEPTLTPAERLAENISKINVFNIRRTAAAVPDTPAIQTVGSADEMEVEKESGAPAEVDVGIKPPPVERVRERVYYAREEIKLLCDIVTRLIDSAHQKPDQPDLLHLRLAHAPRRQPANDAKQIDDLRLAINAKDEDLRQIAAYLKSSAEGLVTNMERENRFYGDFSLKLRQHDWILQSRGGRPGLPRALYLDYGFRHGKGICTGGGEGGQGSSRGKVVTYLTAANFTPNSYFSAGSTFSEIGEADVWRDLSATPSGDAVSADNELEIVVPHRRPKKVLVVVVPTAGAGGVGDAAASESGVFKKLASAQSTIFETELFNEILKEATTGEPVARSARVTAKAVIVPISDEESLRVDVVDLQRRASCRSRR
;
A
#
# COMPACT_ATOMS: atom_id res chain seq x y z
N MET A 1 12.70 44.06 2.08
CA MET A 1 14.04 44.69 2.17
C MET A 1 14.90 44.10 1.06
N THR A 2 15.00 44.77 -0.08
CA THR A 2 15.81 44.31 -1.21
C THR A 2 17.13 45.07 -1.22
N PHE A 3 18.20 44.38 -0.81
CA PHE A 3 19.57 44.89 -0.87
C PHE A 3 20.09 44.74 -2.30
N THR A 4 20.65 45.80 -2.84
CA THR A 4 21.35 45.78 -4.13
C THR A 4 22.82 45.96 -3.84
N MET A 5 23.60 44.89 -4.03
CA MET A 5 25.06 44.90 -3.92
C MET A 5 25.66 45.37 -5.24
N ALA A 6 26.59 46.33 -5.19
CA ALA A 6 27.46 46.66 -6.31
C ALA A 6 28.86 46.13 -5.99
N LEU A 7 29.33 45.17 -6.80
CA LEU A 7 30.70 44.67 -6.77
C LEU A 7 31.51 45.49 -7.77
N GLU A 8 32.41 46.36 -7.28
CA GLU A 8 33.42 46.97 -8.14
C GLU A 8 34.55 45.95 -8.35
N MET A 9 34.54 45.28 -9.50
CA MET A 9 35.66 44.43 -9.93
C MET A 9 36.77 45.33 -10.44
N ARG A 10 37.98 45.23 -9.85
CA ARG A 10 39.18 45.81 -10.46
C ARG A 10 39.46 45.10 -11.78
N THR A 11 39.39 45.84 -12.88
CA THR A 11 39.70 45.37 -14.24
C THR A 11 41.20 45.42 -14.47
N GLU A 12 41.93 44.49 -13.87
CA GLU A 12 43.26 44.13 -14.36
C GLU A 12 43.08 43.19 -15.57
N PRO A 13 43.75 43.44 -16.71
CA PRO A 13 43.61 42.59 -17.90
C PRO A 13 44.12 41.18 -17.56
N ARG A 14 43.29 40.17 -17.86
CA ARG A 14 43.64 38.77 -17.62
C ARG A 14 44.72 38.37 -18.63
N ILE A 15 45.85 37.86 -18.13
CA ILE A 15 46.96 37.39 -18.97
C ILE A 15 46.55 36.04 -19.56
N GLN A 16 46.56 35.93 -20.89
CA GLN A 16 46.12 34.72 -21.59
C GLN A 16 47.26 33.70 -21.71
N ASP A 17 48.47 34.18 -22.00
CA ASP A 17 49.66 33.35 -22.09
C ASP A 17 50.93 34.20 -21.89
N VAL A 18 52.04 33.54 -21.55
CA VAL A 18 53.37 34.18 -21.41
C VAL A 18 54.31 33.50 -22.39
N THR A 19 54.89 34.28 -23.29
CA THR A 19 55.85 33.77 -24.28
C THR A 19 57.12 33.24 -23.61
N GLU A 20 57.88 32.40 -24.30
CA GLU A 20 59.15 31.83 -23.79
C GLU A 20 60.18 32.90 -23.40
N ASP A 21 60.06 34.11 -23.95
CA ASP A 21 60.87 35.29 -23.62
C ASP A 21 60.34 36.09 -22.40
N GLY A 22 59.29 35.61 -21.73
CA GLY A 22 58.70 36.23 -20.54
C GLY A 22 57.79 37.43 -20.82
N VAL A 23 57.42 37.68 -22.09
CA VAL A 23 56.49 38.75 -22.44
C VAL A 23 55.05 38.24 -22.33
N GLU A 24 54.27 38.89 -21.47
CA GLU A 24 52.86 38.62 -21.25
C GLU A 24 52.04 39.07 -22.46
N ILE A 25 51.25 38.16 -23.04
CA ILE A 25 50.29 38.49 -24.10
C ILE A 25 48.93 38.76 -23.44
N PRO A 26 48.45 40.01 -23.40
CA PRO A 26 47.14 40.31 -22.82
C PRO A 26 46.02 39.76 -23.70
N GLU A 27 44.99 39.20 -23.07
CA GLU A 27 43.78 38.76 -23.77
C GLU A 27 43.15 39.95 -24.53
N PRO A 28 42.75 39.79 -25.81
CA PRO A 28 42.12 40.88 -26.54
C PRO A 28 40.84 41.33 -25.83
N THR A 29 40.65 42.64 -25.71
CA THR A 29 39.46 43.23 -25.07
C THR A 29 38.23 43.00 -25.95
N LEU A 30 37.59 41.85 -25.77
CA LEU A 30 36.31 41.54 -26.38
C LEU A 30 35.26 42.53 -25.88
N THR A 31 34.43 43.01 -26.80
CA THR A 31 33.30 43.88 -26.44
C THR A 31 32.30 43.11 -25.56
N PRO A 32 31.51 43.80 -24.71
CA PRO A 32 30.50 43.14 -23.87
C PRO A 32 29.52 42.26 -24.66
N ALA A 33 29.22 42.64 -25.90
CA ALA A 33 28.36 41.89 -26.80
C ALA A 33 29.01 40.58 -27.28
N GLU A 34 30.31 40.60 -27.61
CA GLU A 34 31.06 39.41 -28.01
C GLU A 34 31.26 38.44 -26.85
N ARG A 35 31.56 38.95 -25.64
CA ARG A 35 31.62 38.13 -24.43
C ARG A 35 30.30 37.43 -24.12
N LEU A 36 29.17 38.12 -24.33
CA LEU A 36 27.85 37.53 -24.17
C LEU A 36 27.60 36.45 -25.23
N ALA A 37 27.92 36.70 -26.49
CA ALA A 37 27.78 35.72 -27.56
C ALA A 37 28.64 34.47 -27.32
N GLU A 38 29.88 34.64 -26.85
CA GLU A 38 30.78 33.54 -26.50
C GLU A 38 30.23 32.74 -25.30
N ASN A 39 29.74 33.40 -24.25
CA ASN A 39 29.12 32.74 -23.12
C ASN A 39 27.85 31.97 -23.50
N ILE A 40 27.00 32.54 -24.37
CA ILE A 40 25.81 31.86 -24.90
C ILE A 40 26.23 30.63 -25.74
N SER A 41 27.31 30.72 -26.51
CA SER A 41 27.82 29.59 -27.30
C SER A 41 28.39 28.45 -26.44
N LYS A 42 28.97 28.77 -25.28
CA LYS A 42 29.48 27.78 -24.30
C LYS A 42 28.35 27.09 -23.55
N ILE A 43 27.21 27.77 -23.36
CA ILE A 43 25.98 27.17 -22.81
C ILE A 43 25.27 26.42 -23.94
N ASN A 44 25.82 25.26 -24.30
CA ASN A 44 25.24 24.41 -25.34
C ASN A 44 23.99 23.71 -24.79
N VAL A 45 22.84 24.40 -24.86
CA VAL A 45 21.52 23.98 -24.32
C VAL A 45 21.11 22.59 -24.82
N PHE A 46 21.64 22.16 -25.98
CA PHE A 46 21.39 20.84 -26.56
C PHE A 46 22.00 19.68 -25.75
N ASN A 47 23.11 19.88 -25.03
CA ASN A 47 23.75 18.82 -24.27
C ASN A 47 23.07 18.56 -22.92
N ILE A 48 22.43 19.57 -22.32
CA ILE A 48 21.69 19.41 -21.06
C ILE A 48 20.40 18.59 -21.27
N ARG A 49 19.76 18.68 -22.45
CA ARG A 49 18.57 17.87 -22.76
C ARG A 49 18.88 16.40 -23.07
N ARG A 50 20.09 16.07 -23.55
CA ARG A 50 20.41 14.69 -23.97
C ARG A 50 20.84 13.78 -22.82
N THR A 51 21.39 14.32 -21.73
CA THR A 51 21.76 13.53 -20.54
C THR A 51 20.57 13.14 -19.67
N ALA A 52 19.39 13.74 -19.87
CA ALA A 52 18.16 13.38 -19.16
C ALA A 52 17.37 12.23 -19.82
N ALA A 53 17.69 11.86 -21.07
CA ALA A 53 16.90 10.92 -21.88
C ALA A 53 17.56 9.55 -22.11
N ALA A 54 18.68 9.24 -21.45
CA ALA A 54 19.41 7.99 -21.64
C ALA A 54 19.52 7.18 -20.35
N VAL A 55 18.44 6.45 -20.01
CA VAL A 55 18.51 5.25 -19.18
C VAL A 55 17.81 4.13 -19.96
N PRO A 56 18.47 2.99 -20.23
CA PRO A 56 17.94 1.95 -21.09
C PRO A 56 17.01 0.98 -20.36
N ASP A 57 15.88 0.69 -21.02
CA ASP A 57 15.12 -0.55 -21.12
C ASP A 57 14.94 -1.46 -19.90
N THR A 58 13.68 -1.61 -19.48
CA THR A 58 13.17 -2.85 -18.87
C THR A 58 11.84 -3.20 -19.57
N PRO A 59 11.63 -4.46 -20.00
CA PRO A 59 10.62 -4.78 -21.01
C PRO A 59 9.19 -4.77 -20.49
N ALA A 60 8.31 -4.39 -21.41
CA ALA A 60 6.88 -4.26 -21.31
C ALA A 60 6.16 -5.54 -20.86
N ILE A 61 5.26 -5.38 -19.87
CA ILE A 61 4.11 -6.27 -19.69
C ILE A 61 2.95 -5.63 -20.45
N GLN A 62 2.55 -6.31 -21.53
CA GLN A 62 1.34 -6.00 -22.28
C GLN A 62 0.11 -6.36 -21.45
N THR A 63 -0.80 -5.41 -21.27
CA THR A 63 -2.21 -5.73 -21.00
C THR A 63 -3.05 -5.24 -22.18
N VAL A 64 -3.60 -6.26 -22.82
CA VAL A 64 -4.58 -6.27 -23.89
C VAL A 64 -5.95 -5.82 -23.36
N GLY A 65 -6.70 -5.13 -24.21
CA GLY A 65 -8.15 -4.98 -24.13
C GLY A 65 -8.59 -3.59 -23.67
N SER A 66 -9.60 -2.96 -24.26
CA SER A 66 -10.51 -3.35 -25.33
C SER A 66 -11.28 -2.09 -25.72
N ALA A 67 -11.57 -1.96 -27.01
CA ALA A 67 -12.42 -0.94 -27.58
C ALA A 67 -13.82 -0.99 -26.95
N ASP A 68 -14.33 0.19 -26.56
CA ASP A 68 -15.72 0.51 -26.82
C ASP A 68 -15.83 2.01 -27.10
N GLU A 69 -16.47 2.29 -28.23
CA GLU A 69 -16.51 3.58 -28.91
C GLU A 69 -17.60 4.46 -28.29
N MET A 70 -17.26 5.70 -27.93
CA MET A 70 -18.25 6.76 -27.89
C MET A 70 -17.61 8.06 -28.35
N GLU A 71 -17.89 8.39 -29.62
CA GLU A 71 -17.56 9.64 -30.26
C GLU A 71 -18.23 10.81 -29.53
N VAL A 72 -17.42 11.73 -29.01
CA VAL A 72 -17.84 13.11 -28.75
C VAL A 72 -16.83 14.00 -29.45
N GLU A 73 -17.21 14.50 -30.61
CA GLU A 73 -16.51 15.57 -31.30
C GLU A 73 -16.53 16.83 -30.41
N LYS A 74 -15.35 17.22 -29.91
CA LYS A 74 -15.09 18.59 -29.45
C LYS A 74 -13.75 19.08 -30.00
N GLU A 75 -13.91 20.07 -30.87
CA GLU A 75 -13.01 21.11 -31.35
C GLU A 75 -11.62 21.21 -30.69
N SER A 76 -10.63 21.16 -31.60
CA SER A 76 -9.26 21.67 -31.56
C SER A 76 -8.81 22.41 -30.28
N GLY A 77 -8.25 21.66 -29.35
CA GLY A 77 -7.24 22.14 -28.40
C GLY A 77 -5.89 21.56 -28.79
N ALA A 78 -4.85 22.41 -28.81
CA ALA A 78 -3.46 22.06 -29.11
C ALA A 78 -2.98 20.77 -28.40
N PRO A 79 -2.05 20.00 -28.98
CA PRO A 79 -1.54 18.77 -28.36
C PRO A 79 -0.88 19.12 -27.02
N ALA A 80 -1.58 18.83 -25.93
CA ALA A 80 -0.99 18.79 -24.61
C ALA A 80 0.09 17.71 -24.65
N GLU A 81 1.36 18.11 -24.62
CA GLU A 81 2.46 17.23 -24.28
C GLU A 81 2.09 16.55 -22.97
N VAL A 82 1.69 15.29 -23.06
CA VAL A 82 1.49 14.42 -21.90
C VAL A 82 2.89 14.17 -21.37
N ASP A 83 3.36 15.08 -20.53
CA ASP A 83 4.56 14.92 -19.73
C ASP A 83 4.30 13.77 -18.74
N VAL A 84 4.56 12.54 -19.20
CA VAL A 84 4.66 11.32 -18.38
C VAL A 84 5.98 11.37 -17.56
N GLY A 85 6.45 12.57 -17.23
CA GLY A 85 7.45 12.79 -16.21
C GLY A 85 6.95 12.14 -14.93
N ILE A 86 7.60 11.03 -14.58
CA ILE A 86 7.42 10.32 -13.31
C ILE A 86 7.62 11.35 -12.22
N LYS A 87 6.52 11.92 -11.73
CA LYS A 87 6.54 12.95 -10.70
C LYS A 87 7.22 12.31 -9.49
N PRO A 88 8.39 12.81 -9.03
CA PRO A 88 9.05 12.22 -7.88
C PRO A 88 8.07 12.19 -6.70
N PRO A 89 8.13 11.15 -5.85
CA PRO A 89 7.21 10.98 -4.74
C PRO A 89 7.14 12.27 -3.90
N PRO A 90 5.96 12.60 -3.35
CA PRO A 90 5.72 13.91 -2.72
C PRO A 90 6.72 14.22 -1.60
N VAL A 91 7.23 13.20 -0.91
CA VAL A 91 8.23 13.33 0.16
C VAL A 91 9.57 13.84 -0.37
N GLU A 92 10.03 13.38 -1.54
CA GLU A 92 11.29 13.82 -2.14
C GLU A 92 11.20 15.28 -2.57
N ARG A 93 10.07 15.69 -3.15
CA ARG A 93 9.81 17.10 -3.50
C ARG A 93 9.86 18.01 -2.28
N VAL A 94 9.27 17.59 -1.16
CA VAL A 94 9.31 18.34 0.09
C VAL A 94 10.75 18.40 0.61
N ARG A 95 11.48 17.28 0.58
CA ARG A 95 12.88 17.22 0.99
C ARG A 95 13.77 18.17 0.18
N GLU A 96 13.62 18.18 -1.14
CA GLU A 96 14.35 19.09 -2.03
C GLU A 96 14.04 20.55 -1.73
N ARG A 97 12.76 20.92 -1.60
CA ARG A 97 12.35 22.28 -1.26
C ARG A 97 12.90 22.73 0.09
N VAL A 98 12.86 21.86 1.09
CA VAL A 98 13.43 22.12 2.42
C VAL A 98 14.95 22.26 2.35
N TYR A 99 15.61 21.46 1.52
CA TYR A 99 17.06 21.57 1.30
C TYR A 99 17.44 22.92 0.67
N TYR A 100 16.77 23.34 -0.40
CA TYR A 100 17.03 24.65 -1.01
C TYR A 100 16.76 25.80 -0.04
N ALA A 101 15.63 25.77 0.68
CA ALA A 101 15.33 26.78 1.69
C ALA A 101 16.40 26.84 2.79
N ARG A 102 16.94 25.68 3.21
CA ARG A 102 18.05 25.61 4.16
C ARG A 102 19.32 26.25 3.62
N GLU A 103 19.71 25.96 2.38
CA GLU A 103 20.92 26.53 1.78
C GLU A 103 20.79 28.05 1.55
N GLU A 104 19.60 28.55 1.20
CA GLU A 104 19.33 30.00 1.12
C GLU A 104 19.47 30.69 2.49
N ILE A 105 18.89 30.10 3.54
CA ILE A 105 19.03 30.61 4.91
C ILE A 105 20.51 30.60 5.34
N LYS A 106 21.24 29.55 5.02
CA LYS A 106 22.67 29.43 5.34
C LYS A 106 23.48 30.52 4.65
N LEU A 107 23.25 30.76 3.36
CA LEU A 107 23.89 31.85 2.62
C LEU A 107 23.59 33.21 3.27
N LEU A 108 22.35 33.44 3.69
CA LEU A 108 21.96 34.67 4.39
C LEU A 108 22.68 34.80 5.74
N CYS A 109 22.79 33.72 6.51
CA CYS A 109 23.59 33.69 7.74
C CYS A 109 25.05 34.05 7.47
N ASP A 110 25.67 33.45 6.45
CA ASP A 110 27.08 33.72 6.09
C ASP A 110 27.28 35.20 5.72
N ILE A 111 26.34 35.80 4.98
CA ILE A 111 26.39 37.22 4.61
C ILE A 111 26.26 38.11 5.87
N VAL A 112 25.32 37.79 6.77
CA VAL A 112 25.12 38.54 8.01
C VAL A 112 26.34 38.44 8.93
N THR A 113 26.92 37.24 9.09
CA THR A 113 28.14 37.04 9.88
C THR A 113 29.29 37.86 9.30
N ARG A 114 29.49 37.84 7.98
CA ARG A 114 30.52 38.68 7.33
C ARG A 114 30.29 40.18 7.52
N LEU A 115 29.04 40.65 7.56
CA LEU A 115 28.71 42.05 7.86
C LEU A 115 29.01 42.43 9.31
N ILE A 116 28.77 41.50 10.24
CA ILE A 116 29.09 41.70 11.67
C ILE A 116 30.61 41.72 11.86
N ASP A 117 31.33 40.77 11.26
CA ASP A 117 32.78 40.68 11.32
C ASP A 117 33.44 41.90 10.68
N SER A 118 32.93 42.39 9.54
CA SER A 118 33.45 43.61 8.89
C SER A 118 33.22 44.87 9.71
N ALA A 119 32.15 44.92 10.52
CA ALA A 119 31.91 46.00 11.46
C ALA A 119 32.84 45.95 12.69
N HIS A 120 33.29 44.75 13.09
CA HIS A 120 34.16 44.55 14.25
C HIS A 120 35.66 44.48 13.93
N GLN A 121 36.05 44.35 12.66
CA GLN A 121 37.45 44.33 12.25
C GLN A 121 38.18 45.64 12.63
N LYS A 122 39.19 45.51 13.48
CA LYS A 122 40.17 46.57 13.76
C LYS A 122 41.10 46.73 12.56
N PRO A 123 41.52 47.96 12.21
CA PRO A 123 42.22 48.27 10.97
C PRO A 123 43.62 47.64 10.81
N ASP A 124 44.20 47.05 11.87
CA ASP A 124 45.60 46.60 11.88
C ASP A 124 45.80 45.10 11.62
N GLN A 125 44.75 44.32 11.34
CA GLN A 125 44.90 42.89 10.98
C GLN A 125 44.72 42.67 9.48
N PRO A 126 45.80 42.37 8.73
CA PRO A 126 45.70 41.96 7.33
C PRO A 126 45.25 40.49 7.27
N ASP A 127 43.94 40.24 7.20
CA ASP A 127 43.40 38.89 7.07
C ASP A 127 42.69 38.62 5.74
N LEU A 128 42.85 37.37 5.30
CA LEU A 128 42.77 36.79 3.95
C LEU A 128 41.39 36.78 3.25
N LEU A 129 40.36 37.45 3.78
CA LEU A 129 39.03 37.48 3.17
C LEU A 129 38.80 38.80 2.42
N HIS A 130 39.24 38.81 1.16
CA HIS A 130 39.29 39.97 0.24
C HIS A 130 37.94 40.62 -0.12
N LEU A 131 36.81 40.22 0.49
CA LEU A 131 35.49 40.79 0.23
C LEU A 131 35.01 41.59 1.44
N ARG A 132 35.48 42.82 1.54
CA ARG A 132 35.00 43.78 2.54
C ARG A 132 33.63 44.29 2.11
N LEU A 133 32.58 43.81 2.78
CA LEU A 133 31.24 44.37 2.62
C LEU A 133 31.20 45.76 3.26
N ALA A 134 31.34 46.80 2.44
CA ALA A 134 31.21 48.19 2.88
C ALA A 134 29.74 48.56 3.05
N HIS A 135 29.42 49.29 4.12
CA HIS A 135 28.09 49.82 4.33
C HIS A 135 27.84 50.93 3.30
N ALA A 136 27.10 50.63 2.23
CA ALA A 136 26.73 51.64 1.25
C ALA A 136 25.79 52.68 1.90
N PRO A 137 25.92 53.97 1.55
CA PRO A 137 25.02 55.01 2.06
C PRO A 137 23.57 54.64 1.74
N ARG A 138 22.67 54.87 2.71
CA ARG A 138 21.26 54.50 2.65
C ARG A 138 20.65 54.94 1.32
N ARG A 139 20.34 53.97 0.45
CA ARG A 139 19.60 54.21 -0.79
C ARG A 139 18.30 54.95 -0.42
N GLN A 140 18.02 56.08 -1.06
CA GLN A 140 16.77 56.81 -0.83
C GLN A 140 15.61 55.82 -0.96
N PRO A 141 14.62 55.87 -0.05
CA PRO A 141 13.49 54.95 -0.10
C PRO A 141 12.89 55.00 -1.50
N ALA A 142 12.52 53.84 -2.03
CA ALA A 142 11.82 53.78 -3.30
C ALA A 142 10.62 54.73 -3.26
N ASN A 143 10.30 55.40 -4.37
CA ASN A 143 9.14 56.29 -4.48
C ASN A 143 7.90 55.65 -3.81
N ASP A 144 7.25 56.37 -2.91
CA ASP A 144 6.12 55.87 -2.10
C ASP A 144 5.03 55.23 -2.96
N ALA A 145 4.79 55.74 -4.18
CA ALA A 145 3.87 55.15 -5.14
C ALA A 145 4.25 53.70 -5.51
N LYS A 146 5.53 53.43 -5.77
CA LYS A 146 6.01 52.08 -6.07
C LYS A 146 5.88 51.15 -4.87
N GLN A 147 6.15 51.66 -3.67
CA GLN A 147 5.98 50.86 -2.44
C GLN A 147 4.51 50.47 -2.23
N ILE A 148 3.58 51.38 -2.48
CA ILE A 148 2.14 51.11 -2.38
C ILE A 148 1.73 50.03 -3.39
N ASP A 149 2.21 50.11 -4.63
CA ASP A 149 1.90 49.11 -5.65
C ASP A 149 2.49 47.73 -5.32
N ASP A 150 3.74 47.67 -4.84
CA ASP A 150 4.36 46.43 -4.37
C ASP A 150 3.59 45.81 -3.20
N LEU A 151 3.15 46.63 -2.24
CA LEU A 151 2.35 46.17 -1.11
C LEU A 151 0.98 45.64 -1.55
N ARG A 152 0.34 46.31 -2.51
CA ARG A 152 -0.93 45.84 -3.09
C ARG A 152 -0.77 44.50 -3.81
N LEU A 153 0.31 44.35 -4.58
CA LEU A 153 0.62 43.08 -5.23
C LEU A 153 0.85 41.97 -4.21
N ALA A 154 1.58 42.25 -3.14
CA ALA A 154 1.83 41.28 -2.07
C ALA A 154 0.56 40.88 -1.31
N ILE A 155 -0.36 41.82 -1.07
CA ILE A 155 -1.67 41.53 -0.46
C ILE A 155 -2.50 40.66 -1.39
N ASN A 156 -2.61 41.04 -2.67
CA ASN A 156 -3.39 40.27 -3.65
C ASN A 156 -2.85 38.85 -3.84
N ALA A 157 -1.53 38.68 -3.86
CA ALA A 157 -0.90 37.36 -3.93
C ALA A 157 -1.28 36.50 -2.72
N LYS A 158 -1.21 37.07 -1.51
CA LYS A 158 -1.63 36.37 -0.28
C LYS A 158 -3.11 36.00 -0.28
N ASP A 159 -3.98 36.91 -0.75
CA ASP A 159 -5.42 36.64 -0.81
C ASP A 159 -5.72 35.48 -1.77
N GLU A 160 -5.00 35.41 -2.90
CA GLU A 160 -5.14 34.31 -3.85
C GLU A 160 -4.62 32.99 -3.27
N ASP A 161 -3.47 33.00 -2.60
CA ASP A 161 -2.93 31.83 -1.90
C ASP A 161 -3.92 31.32 -0.83
N LEU A 162 -4.54 32.22 -0.06
CA LEU A 162 -5.55 31.87 0.94
C LEU A 162 -6.80 31.24 0.31
N ARG A 163 -7.25 31.74 -0.85
CA ARG A 163 -8.37 31.12 -1.59
C ARG A 163 -8.02 29.71 -2.06
N GLN A 164 -6.81 29.51 -2.57
CA GLN A 164 -6.35 28.19 -3.02
C GLN A 164 -6.26 27.21 -1.85
N ILE A 165 -5.71 27.64 -0.70
CA ILE A 165 -5.66 26.83 0.51
C ILE A 165 -7.07 26.47 0.99
N ALA A 166 -7.99 27.44 1.01
CA ALA A 166 -9.38 27.20 1.40
C ALA A 166 -10.08 26.19 0.47
N ALA A 167 -9.88 26.31 -0.85
CA ALA A 167 -10.42 25.38 -1.83
C ALA A 167 -9.84 23.96 -1.64
N TYR A 168 -8.53 23.85 -1.41
CA TYR A 168 -7.87 22.59 -1.12
C TYR A 168 -8.43 21.95 0.17
N LEU A 169 -8.51 22.71 1.26
CA LEU A 169 -9.07 22.22 2.52
C LEU A 169 -10.51 21.75 2.37
N LYS A 170 -11.33 22.47 1.59
CA LYS A 170 -12.70 22.07 1.28
C LYS A 170 -12.75 20.73 0.54
N SER A 171 -11.97 20.58 -0.53
CA SER A 171 -11.89 19.30 -1.27
C SER A 171 -11.37 18.14 -0.40
N SER A 172 -10.42 18.41 0.49
CA SER A 172 -9.90 17.41 1.43
C SER A 172 -10.95 17.02 2.47
N ALA A 173 -11.76 17.98 2.94
CA ALA A 173 -12.86 17.72 3.87
C ALA A 173 -13.95 16.87 3.20
N GLU A 174 -14.32 17.18 1.96
CA GLU A 174 -15.24 16.38 1.16
C GLU A 174 -14.73 14.94 1.00
N GLY A 175 -13.43 14.78 0.69
CA GLY A 175 -12.78 13.46 0.64
C GLY A 175 -12.86 12.70 1.97
N LEU A 176 -12.62 13.36 3.10
CA LEU A 176 -12.75 12.75 4.43
C LEU A 176 -14.17 12.34 4.76
N VAL A 177 -15.19 13.13 4.36
CA VAL A 177 -16.60 12.78 4.53
C VAL A 177 -16.93 11.51 3.76
N THR A 178 -16.51 11.40 2.50
CA THR A 178 -16.74 10.18 1.71
C THR A 178 -16.06 8.95 2.32
N ASN A 179 -14.83 9.11 2.85
CA ASN A 179 -14.14 8.02 3.55
C ASN A 179 -14.87 7.63 4.84
N MET A 180 -15.39 8.61 5.59
CA MET A 180 -16.17 8.35 6.79
C MET A 180 -17.47 7.60 6.48
N GLU A 181 -18.14 7.92 5.38
CA GLU A 181 -19.34 7.19 4.94
C GLU A 181 -19.01 5.73 4.56
N ARG A 182 -17.89 5.48 3.87
CA ARG A 182 -17.41 4.12 3.57
C ARG A 182 -17.10 3.34 4.84
N GLU A 183 -16.40 3.95 5.79
CA GLU A 183 -16.12 3.34 7.09
C GLU A 183 -17.42 3.05 7.86
N ASN A 184 -18.39 3.96 7.82
CA ASN A 184 -19.69 3.76 8.45
C ASN A 184 -20.47 2.60 7.80
N ARG A 185 -20.45 2.46 6.47
CA ARG A 185 -21.05 1.30 5.77
C ARG A 185 -20.34 0.00 6.12
N PHE A 186 -19.01 0.01 6.21
CA PHE A 186 -18.22 -1.15 6.59
C PHE A 186 -18.53 -1.61 8.02
N TYR A 187 -18.46 -0.71 9.01
CA TYR A 187 -18.74 -1.08 10.39
C TYR A 187 -20.23 -1.25 10.67
N GLY A 188 -21.08 -0.49 9.99
CA GLY A 188 -22.54 -0.56 10.12
C GLY A 188 -23.11 -1.81 9.50
N ASP A 189 -22.93 -2.02 8.20
CA ASP A 189 -23.63 -3.10 7.49
C ASP A 189 -22.82 -4.40 7.51
N PHE A 190 -21.54 -4.33 7.12
CA PHE A 190 -20.73 -5.53 6.94
C PHE A 190 -20.33 -6.16 8.28
N SER A 191 -19.82 -5.37 9.23
CA SER A 191 -19.39 -5.91 10.52
C SER A 191 -20.56 -6.45 11.36
N LEU A 192 -21.76 -5.87 11.24
CA LEU A 192 -22.95 -6.41 11.89
C LEU A 192 -23.38 -7.74 11.26
N LYS A 193 -23.38 -7.85 9.92
CA LYS A 193 -23.66 -9.13 9.23
C LYS A 193 -22.68 -10.22 9.65
N LEU A 194 -21.38 -9.91 9.76
CA LEU A 194 -20.40 -10.87 10.26
C LEU A 194 -20.72 -11.36 11.68
N ARG A 195 -21.10 -10.45 12.58
CA ARG A 195 -21.52 -10.82 13.95
C ARG A 195 -22.81 -11.62 13.99
N GLN A 196 -23.75 -11.39 13.07
CA GLN A 196 -24.96 -12.22 12.93
C GLN A 196 -24.63 -13.67 12.57
N HIS A 197 -23.47 -13.91 11.93
CA HIS A 197 -22.94 -15.23 11.63
C HIS A 197 -21.93 -15.74 12.66
N ASP A 198 -21.87 -15.13 13.85
CA ASP A 198 -20.92 -15.45 14.93
C ASP A 198 -19.43 -15.35 14.54
N TRP A 199 -19.11 -14.66 13.43
CA TRP A 199 -17.72 -14.41 13.04
C TRP A 199 -17.18 -13.14 13.69
N ILE A 200 -16.05 -13.30 14.37
CA ILE A 200 -15.44 -12.22 15.13
C ILE A 200 -14.41 -11.52 14.26
N LEU A 201 -14.65 -10.24 13.96
CA LEU A 201 -13.66 -9.35 13.38
C LEU A 201 -12.72 -8.87 14.49
N GLN A 202 -11.44 -9.17 14.35
CA GLN A 202 -10.41 -8.78 15.29
C GLN A 202 -9.41 -7.84 14.62
N SER A 203 -8.94 -6.84 15.37
CA SER A 203 -7.83 -6.01 14.93
C SER A 203 -6.53 -6.67 15.34
N ARG A 204 -5.62 -6.90 14.38
CA ARG A 204 -4.28 -7.33 14.71
C ARG A 204 -3.54 -6.12 15.25
N GLY A 205 -3.14 -6.17 16.51
CA GLY A 205 -2.29 -5.15 17.12
C GLY A 205 -1.02 -5.00 16.27
N GLY A 206 -0.99 -3.97 15.43
CA GLY A 206 0.14 -3.70 14.56
C GLY A 206 1.37 -3.40 15.41
N ARG A 207 2.54 -3.87 14.98
CA ARG A 207 3.80 -3.30 15.45
C ARG A 207 3.76 -1.79 15.13
N PRO A 208 4.37 -0.92 15.97
CA PRO A 208 4.41 0.51 15.68
C PRO A 208 4.96 0.74 14.27
N GLY A 209 4.17 1.42 13.43
CA GLY A 209 4.50 1.70 12.03
C GLY A 209 3.85 0.77 10.98
N LEU A 210 3.28 -0.37 11.36
CA LEU A 210 2.47 -1.18 10.43
C LEU A 210 0.99 -0.80 10.50
N PRO A 211 0.27 -0.77 9.36
CA PRO A 211 -1.16 -0.54 9.35
C PRO A 211 -1.87 -1.62 10.19
N ARG A 212 -2.91 -1.22 10.92
CA ARG A 212 -3.76 -2.14 11.67
C ARG A 212 -4.52 -3.01 10.65
N ALA A 213 -4.06 -4.25 10.46
CA ALA A 213 -4.76 -5.22 9.65
C ALA A 213 -5.96 -5.76 10.44
N LEU A 214 -7.10 -5.91 9.76
CA LEU A 214 -8.28 -6.59 10.29
C LEU A 214 -8.23 -8.04 9.84
N TYR A 215 -8.51 -8.96 10.74
CA TYR A 215 -8.64 -10.37 10.42
C TYR A 215 -9.95 -10.92 10.98
N LEU A 216 -10.46 -11.94 10.31
CA LEU A 216 -11.64 -12.68 10.68
C LEU A 216 -11.21 -14.04 11.20
N ASP A 217 -11.60 -14.34 12.43
CA ASP A 217 -11.54 -15.70 12.94
C ASP A 217 -12.83 -16.42 12.53
N TYR A 218 -12.72 -17.27 11.51
CA TYR A 218 -13.79 -18.14 11.03
C TYR A 218 -13.58 -19.59 11.49
N GLY A 219 -12.52 -19.83 12.27
CA GLY A 219 -12.28 -21.10 12.94
C GLY A 219 -13.36 -21.39 13.97
N PHE A 220 -13.55 -22.67 14.28
CA PHE A 220 -14.46 -23.06 15.35
C PHE A 220 -13.77 -22.81 16.68
N ARG A 221 -14.11 -21.70 17.33
CA ARG A 221 -13.59 -21.45 18.68
C ARG A 221 -14.16 -22.51 19.62
N HIS A 222 -13.24 -23.26 20.21
CA HIS A 222 -13.49 -24.00 21.43
C HIS A 222 -13.96 -23.01 22.49
N GLY A 223 -15.27 -22.92 22.72
CA GLY A 223 -15.88 -22.13 23.79
C GLY A 223 -15.64 -22.76 25.15
N LYS A 224 -14.39 -23.14 25.42
CA LYS A 224 -13.83 -22.91 26.72
C LYS A 224 -13.84 -21.41 26.90
N GLY A 225 -14.92 -20.91 27.50
CA GLY A 225 -15.13 -19.51 27.76
C GLY A 225 -13.84 -18.88 28.28
N ILE A 226 -13.27 -18.00 27.47
CA ILE A 226 -12.31 -17.01 27.94
C ILE A 226 -13.13 -15.98 28.71
N CYS A 227 -13.63 -16.42 29.86
CA CYS A 227 -13.96 -15.56 30.98
C CYS A 227 -12.67 -15.40 31.80
N THR A 228 -11.59 -14.92 31.18
CA THR A 228 -10.43 -14.47 31.93
C THR A 228 -10.71 -13.05 32.39
N GLY A 229 -11.28 -12.94 33.58
CA GLY A 229 -11.57 -11.66 34.20
C GLY A 229 -12.30 -11.77 35.54
N GLY A 230 -11.57 -12.23 36.57
CA GLY A 230 -11.82 -11.87 37.97
C GLY A 230 -12.89 -12.68 38.71
N GLY A 231 -12.45 -13.55 39.63
CA GLY A 231 -13.35 -14.19 40.59
C GLY A 231 -12.77 -15.46 41.17
N GLU A 232 -11.81 -15.30 42.08
CA GLU A 232 -11.37 -16.37 42.98
C GLU A 232 -12.56 -16.96 43.75
N GLY A 233 -12.56 -18.30 43.90
CA GLY A 233 -13.26 -18.98 45.00
C GLY A 233 -14.66 -19.51 44.69
N GLY A 234 -14.74 -20.77 44.25
CA GLY A 234 -16.03 -21.48 44.19
C GLY A 234 -15.88 -22.95 43.81
N GLN A 235 -15.43 -23.78 44.76
CA GLN A 235 -15.56 -25.25 44.65
C GLN A 235 -17.05 -25.60 44.69
N GLY A 236 -17.61 -26.11 43.60
CA GLY A 236 -19.01 -26.52 43.59
C GLY A 236 -19.48 -27.26 42.34
N SER A 237 -19.57 -28.59 42.50
CA SER A 237 -20.64 -29.44 41.95
C SER A 237 -20.65 -29.76 40.45
N SER A 238 -20.15 -30.95 40.16
CA SER A 238 -20.39 -31.75 38.96
C SER A 238 -21.87 -32.11 38.78
N ARG A 239 -22.51 -31.69 37.67
CA ARG A 239 -23.72 -32.35 37.16
C ARG A 239 -23.91 -32.21 35.64
N GLY A 240 -23.88 -33.37 34.97
CA GLY A 240 -24.71 -33.75 33.82
C GLY A 240 -24.55 -32.98 32.50
N LYS A 241 -23.69 -33.48 31.60
CA LYS A 241 -23.80 -33.19 30.16
C LYS A 241 -24.82 -34.15 29.54
N VAL A 242 -25.96 -33.62 29.13
CA VAL A 242 -26.93 -34.29 28.25
C VAL A 242 -26.49 -34.05 26.81
N VAL A 243 -26.14 -35.13 26.10
CA VAL A 243 -25.82 -35.10 24.67
C VAL A 243 -27.12 -35.35 23.90
N THR A 244 -27.66 -34.30 23.30
CA THR A 244 -28.82 -34.38 22.42
C THR A 244 -28.33 -34.46 20.99
N TYR A 245 -28.55 -35.60 20.32
CA TYR A 245 -28.27 -35.75 18.89
C TYR A 245 -29.41 -35.11 18.09
N LEU A 246 -29.10 -34.11 17.26
CA LEU A 246 -30.06 -33.46 16.38
C LEU A 246 -29.96 -34.02 14.96
N THR A 247 -31.13 -34.35 14.40
CA THR A 247 -31.38 -34.81 13.04
C THR A 247 -31.09 -33.74 11.98
N ALA A 248 -30.57 -34.19 10.84
CA ALA A 248 -29.80 -33.46 9.82
C ALA A 248 -30.46 -32.31 9.02
N ALA A 249 -31.62 -31.78 9.42
CA ALA A 249 -32.36 -30.82 8.58
C ALA A 249 -32.10 -29.33 8.89
N ASN A 250 -31.46 -28.98 10.01
CA ASN A 250 -31.16 -27.60 10.40
C ASN A 250 -29.74 -27.50 10.95
N PHE A 251 -28.74 -27.43 10.07
CA PHE A 251 -27.36 -27.14 10.45
C PHE A 251 -27.23 -25.66 10.86
N THR A 252 -27.48 -25.37 12.12
CA THR A 252 -27.03 -24.11 12.72
C THR A 252 -25.52 -24.21 12.96
N PRO A 253 -24.74 -23.13 12.74
CA PRO A 253 -23.28 -23.14 12.90
C PRO A 253 -22.77 -23.60 14.28
N ASN A 254 -23.67 -23.68 15.29
CA ASN A 254 -23.37 -24.18 16.63
C ASN A 254 -23.37 -25.72 16.79
N SER A 255 -23.75 -26.51 15.78
CA SER A 255 -23.79 -27.99 15.93
C SER A 255 -22.40 -28.64 15.96
N TYR A 256 -21.37 -27.97 15.43
CA TYR A 256 -20.00 -28.50 15.34
C TYR A 256 -19.29 -28.64 16.69
N PHE A 257 -19.77 -27.96 17.73
CA PHE A 257 -19.23 -28.08 19.09
C PHE A 257 -19.41 -29.47 19.70
N SER A 258 -20.41 -30.22 19.25
CA SER A 258 -20.72 -31.55 19.78
C SER A 258 -19.85 -32.65 19.17
N ALA A 259 -19.06 -32.34 18.13
CA ALA A 259 -18.23 -33.32 17.42
C ALA A 259 -16.87 -33.61 18.09
N GLY A 260 -16.51 -32.91 19.17
CA GLY A 260 -15.28 -33.19 19.92
C GLY A 260 -13.97 -32.73 19.28
N SER A 261 -14.02 -31.99 18.14
CA SER A 261 -12.80 -31.51 17.47
C SER A 261 -11.96 -30.64 18.40
N THR A 262 -10.67 -30.98 18.50
CA THR A 262 -9.67 -30.24 19.29
C THR A 262 -9.10 -29.01 18.58
N PHE A 263 -9.68 -28.61 17.43
CA PHE A 263 -9.36 -27.43 16.59
C PHE A 263 -7.92 -26.92 16.73
N SER A 264 -7.00 -27.53 16.00
CA SER A 264 -5.58 -27.14 16.02
C SER A 264 -5.21 -26.20 14.87
N GLU A 265 -6.01 -26.17 13.80
CA GLU A 265 -5.76 -25.30 12.67
C GLU A 265 -6.33 -23.91 12.92
N ILE A 266 -5.51 -22.89 12.69
CA ILE A 266 -5.90 -21.49 12.86
C ILE A 266 -6.74 -21.08 11.64
N GLY A 267 -8.03 -20.83 11.88
CA GLY A 267 -8.99 -20.35 10.88
C GLY A 267 -9.03 -18.82 10.79
N GLU A 268 -7.89 -18.19 10.47
CA GLU A 268 -7.81 -16.74 10.29
C GLU A 268 -7.85 -16.36 8.81
N ALA A 269 -8.65 -15.35 8.46
CA ALA A 269 -8.66 -14.73 7.13
C ALA A 269 -8.36 -13.24 7.23
N ASP A 270 -7.47 -12.74 6.40
CA ASP A 270 -7.18 -11.31 6.34
C ASP A 270 -8.26 -10.58 5.53
N VAL A 271 -8.72 -9.44 6.06
CA VAL A 271 -9.70 -8.58 5.39
C VAL A 271 -8.98 -7.39 4.78
N TRP A 272 -8.96 -7.37 3.45
CA TRP A 272 -8.42 -6.27 2.65
C TRP A 272 -9.58 -5.41 2.12
N ARG A 273 -9.34 -4.10 2.11
CA ARG A 273 -10.31 -3.10 1.63
C ARG A 273 -9.64 -2.31 0.53
N ASP A 274 -10.27 -2.28 -0.64
CA ASP A 274 -9.78 -1.43 -1.72
C ASP A 274 -10.41 -0.05 -1.64
N LEU A 275 -9.75 0.86 -0.93
CA LEU A 275 -10.20 2.26 -0.82
C LEU A 275 -10.08 3.01 -2.16
N SER A 276 -9.36 2.47 -3.15
CA SER A 276 -9.20 3.11 -4.45
C SER A 276 -10.38 2.90 -5.37
N ALA A 277 -11.23 1.89 -5.09
CA ALA A 277 -12.44 1.66 -5.84
C ALA A 277 -13.37 2.87 -5.77
N THR A 278 -13.57 3.54 -6.90
CA THR A 278 -14.56 4.61 -7.01
C THR A 278 -15.95 4.00 -6.88
N PRO A 279 -16.83 4.54 -6.01
CA PRO A 279 -18.20 4.05 -5.90
C PRO A 279 -18.90 4.33 -7.23
N SER A 280 -19.00 3.34 -8.10
CA SER A 280 -19.84 3.43 -9.31
C SER A 280 -21.29 3.61 -8.84
N GLY A 281 -21.98 4.61 -9.38
CA GLY A 281 -23.18 5.23 -8.81
C GLY A 281 -24.43 4.36 -8.55
N ASP A 282 -24.39 3.05 -8.76
CA ASP A 282 -25.52 2.16 -8.55
C ASP A 282 -25.21 1.14 -7.47
N ALA A 283 -25.79 1.35 -6.27
CA ALA A 283 -25.94 0.40 -5.17
C ALA A 283 -24.88 -0.74 -5.11
N VAL A 284 -23.60 -0.37 -5.16
CA VAL A 284 -22.51 -1.35 -5.13
C VAL A 284 -22.60 -2.07 -3.79
N SER A 285 -22.96 -3.34 -3.83
CA SER A 285 -22.99 -4.19 -2.64
C SER A 285 -21.63 -4.09 -1.98
N ALA A 286 -21.59 -3.78 -0.68
CA ALA A 286 -20.36 -3.62 0.10
C ALA A 286 -19.39 -4.81 -0.07
N ASP A 287 -19.92 -5.97 -0.48
CA ASP A 287 -19.17 -7.19 -0.80
C ASP A 287 -18.15 -7.04 -1.93
N ASN A 288 -18.28 -6.04 -2.82
CA ASN A 288 -17.35 -5.82 -3.94
C ASN A 288 -16.09 -5.02 -3.55
N GLU A 289 -16.15 -4.20 -2.50
CA GLU A 289 -15.00 -3.42 -1.99
C GLU A 289 -14.09 -4.27 -1.07
N LEU A 290 -14.59 -5.45 -0.69
CA LEU A 290 -13.98 -6.31 0.32
C LEU A 290 -13.34 -7.53 -0.31
N GLU A 291 -12.01 -7.60 -0.23
CA GLU A 291 -11.26 -8.79 -0.57
C GLU A 291 -10.89 -9.55 0.70
N ILE A 292 -11.43 -10.75 0.85
CA ILE A 292 -11.02 -11.66 1.92
C ILE A 292 -9.99 -12.63 1.38
N VAL A 293 -8.81 -12.58 1.99
CA VAL A 293 -7.71 -13.50 1.70
C VAL A 293 -7.76 -14.62 2.72
N VAL A 294 -8.37 -15.73 2.30
CA VAL A 294 -8.43 -16.97 3.08
C VAL A 294 -7.19 -17.82 2.76
N PRO A 295 -6.47 -18.39 3.75
CA PRO A 295 -5.40 -19.35 3.50
C PRO A 295 -5.91 -20.68 2.90
N HIS A 296 -7.12 -21.09 3.27
CA HIS A 296 -7.77 -22.32 2.86
C HIS A 296 -8.55 -22.17 1.54
N ARG A 297 -7.86 -21.76 0.46
CA ARG A 297 -8.50 -21.45 -0.84
C ARG A 297 -9.08 -22.65 -1.58
N ARG A 298 -8.59 -23.86 -1.28
CA ARG A 298 -8.98 -25.07 -2.01
C ARG A 298 -10.01 -25.85 -1.19
N PRO A 299 -11.27 -25.88 -1.61
CA PRO A 299 -12.28 -26.68 -0.93
C PRO A 299 -11.91 -28.16 -0.96
N LYS A 300 -11.85 -28.76 0.23
CA LYS A 300 -11.62 -30.18 0.45
C LYS A 300 -12.88 -30.82 1.00
N LYS A 301 -13.11 -32.09 0.66
CA LYS A 301 -14.14 -32.93 1.28
C LYS A 301 -13.56 -34.31 1.57
N VAL A 302 -13.93 -34.85 2.72
CA VAL A 302 -13.71 -36.27 3.04
C VAL A 302 -14.79 -37.08 2.33
N LEU A 303 -14.36 -38.03 1.50
CA LEU A 303 -15.23 -38.98 0.82
C LEU A 303 -15.01 -40.36 1.41
N VAL A 304 -16.08 -40.95 1.92
CA VAL A 304 -16.08 -42.33 2.39
C VAL A 304 -16.72 -43.18 1.31
N VAL A 305 -15.94 -44.10 0.73
CA VAL A 305 -16.39 -45.00 -0.34
C VAL A 305 -16.07 -46.42 0.07
N VAL A 306 -17.07 -47.30 0.04
CA VAL A 306 -16.83 -48.74 0.12
C VAL A 306 -16.39 -49.19 -1.26
N VAL A 307 -15.14 -49.62 -1.38
CA VAL A 307 -14.54 -50.08 -2.63
C VAL A 307 -14.53 -51.61 -2.59
N PRO A 308 -15.33 -52.29 -3.43
CA PRO A 308 -15.17 -53.72 -3.64
C PRO A 308 -13.81 -53.95 -4.33
N THR A 309 -13.10 -55.01 -3.94
CA THR A 309 -11.79 -55.37 -4.51
C THR A 309 -11.85 -55.60 -6.03
N ALA A 310 -13.04 -55.79 -6.59
CA ALA A 310 -13.29 -56.11 -7.99
C ALA A 310 -13.60 -54.94 -8.94
N GLY A 311 -13.74 -53.67 -8.52
CA GLY A 311 -13.93 -52.61 -9.53
C GLY A 311 -14.46 -51.25 -9.08
N ALA A 312 -13.99 -50.22 -9.78
CA ALA A 312 -14.09 -48.81 -9.42
C ALA A 312 -15.44 -48.15 -9.77
N GLY A 313 -16.21 -47.77 -8.74
CA GLY A 313 -17.33 -46.83 -8.86
C GLY A 313 -16.95 -45.45 -8.31
N GLY A 314 -16.82 -44.45 -9.17
CA GLY A 314 -16.53 -43.08 -8.76
C GLY A 314 -17.80 -42.23 -8.67
N VAL A 315 -18.19 -41.85 -7.45
CA VAL A 315 -19.23 -40.84 -7.21
C VAL A 315 -18.57 -39.44 -7.23
N GLY A 316 -19.18 -38.50 -7.93
CA GLY A 316 -18.65 -37.15 -8.05
C GLY A 316 -19.77 -36.12 -8.01
N ASP A 317 -19.93 -35.49 -6.85
CA ASP A 317 -20.72 -34.27 -6.71
C ASP A 317 -19.97 -33.09 -7.31
N ALA A 318 -20.63 -32.36 -8.21
CA ALA A 318 -20.13 -31.12 -8.76
C ALA A 318 -20.44 -29.98 -7.77
N ALA A 319 -19.39 -29.30 -7.28
CA ALA A 319 -19.55 -28.11 -6.46
C ALA A 319 -19.79 -26.89 -7.35
N ALA A 320 -20.87 -26.16 -7.09
CA ALA A 320 -21.15 -24.88 -7.73
C ALA A 320 -20.13 -23.81 -7.28
N SER A 321 -19.65 -23.01 -8.23
CA SER A 321 -18.84 -21.82 -7.94
C SER A 321 -19.76 -20.70 -7.49
N GLU A 322 -19.91 -20.49 -6.20
CA GLU A 322 -20.75 -19.41 -5.68
C GLU A 322 -19.92 -18.20 -5.28
N SER A 323 -20.32 -17.03 -5.77
CA SER A 323 -19.70 -15.73 -5.47
C SER A 323 -20.36 -15.08 -4.24
N GLY A 324 -19.58 -14.83 -3.19
CA GLY A 324 -20.01 -14.08 -2.03
C GLY A 324 -19.00 -14.22 -0.89
N VAL A 325 -18.73 -13.14 -0.18
CA VAL A 325 -17.80 -13.11 0.96
C VAL A 325 -18.17 -14.17 2.01
N PHE A 326 -19.44 -14.20 2.43
CA PHE A 326 -19.95 -15.16 3.40
C PHE A 326 -19.84 -16.61 2.91
N LYS A 327 -20.05 -16.84 1.61
CA LYS A 327 -19.92 -18.18 1.01
C LYS A 327 -18.46 -18.63 0.96
N LYS A 328 -17.52 -17.73 0.67
CA LYS A 328 -16.08 -18.00 0.74
C LYS A 328 -15.65 -18.38 2.15
N LEU A 329 -16.13 -17.65 3.17
CA LEU A 329 -15.86 -17.96 4.58
C LEU A 329 -16.48 -19.29 5.01
N ALA A 330 -17.74 -19.55 4.66
CA ALA A 330 -18.38 -20.83 4.96
C ALA A 330 -17.68 -22.02 4.26
N SER A 331 -17.25 -21.84 3.01
CA SER A 331 -16.46 -22.84 2.29
C SER A 331 -15.09 -23.08 2.92
N ALA A 332 -14.42 -22.02 3.38
CA ALA A 332 -13.16 -22.11 4.10
C ALA A 332 -13.31 -22.83 5.44
N GLN A 333 -14.36 -22.50 6.20
CA GLN A 333 -14.71 -23.13 7.46
C GLN A 333 -14.98 -24.63 7.28
N SER A 334 -15.77 -25.00 6.26
CA SER A 334 -15.98 -26.41 5.90
C SER A 334 -14.67 -27.10 5.52
N THR A 335 -13.76 -26.42 4.82
CA THR A 335 -12.46 -26.99 4.44
C THR A 335 -11.57 -27.29 5.65
N ILE A 336 -11.55 -26.40 6.65
CA ILE A 336 -10.85 -26.63 7.91
C ILE A 336 -11.44 -27.85 8.61
N PHE A 337 -12.78 -27.88 8.75
CA PHE A 337 -13.47 -29.00 9.39
C PHE A 337 -13.13 -30.34 8.74
N GLU A 338 -13.20 -30.42 7.41
CA GLU A 338 -12.89 -31.65 6.66
C GLU A 338 -11.42 -32.06 6.79
N THR A 339 -10.50 -31.08 6.87
CA THR A 339 -9.06 -31.35 7.07
C THR A 339 -8.82 -31.90 8.47
N GLU A 340 -9.44 -31.33 9.49
CA GLU A 340 -9.34 -31.80 10.87
C GLU A 340 -9.99 -33.16 11.07
N LEU A 341 -11.20 -33.37 10.52
CA LEU A 341 -11.88 -34.66 10.55
C LEU A 341 -10.99 -35.76 9.97
N PHE A 342 -10.33 -35.49 8.84
CA PHE A 342 -9.39 -36.43 8.26
C PHE A 342 -8.16 -36.66 9.13
N ASN A 343 -7.61 -35.60 9.75
CA ASN A 343 -6.47 -35.73 10.66
C ASN A 343 -6.83 -36.54 11.91
N GLU A 344 -8.06 -36.42 12.43
CA GLU A 344 -8.55 -37.23 13.53
C GLU A 344 -8.72 -38.70 13.12
N ILE A 345 -9.31 -38.97 11.96
CA ILE A 345 -9.40 -40.33 11.40
C ILE A 345 -8.00 -40.93 11.20
N LEU A 346 -7.05 -40.12 10.71
CA LEU A 346 -5.66 -40.54 10.52
C LEU A 346 -4.99 -40.88 11.86
N LYS A 347 -5.21 -40.06 12.88
CA LYS A 347 -4.71 -40.29 14.24
C LYS A 347 -5.32 -41.55 14.85
N GLU A 348 -6.63 -41.75 14.70
CA GLU A 348 -7.31 -42.95 15.19
C GLU A 348 -6.84 -44.20 14.45
N ALA A 349 -6.69 -44.13 13.12
CA ALA A 349 -6.18 -45.24 12.31
C ALA A 349 -4.72 -45.61 12.65
N THR A 350 -3.92 -44.68 13.18
CA THR A 350 -2.53 -44.94 13.56
C THR A 350 -2.35 -45.34 15.02
N THR A 351 -3.23 -44.90 15.92
CA THR A 351 -3.10 -45.12 17.38
C THR A 351 -4.09 -46.13 17.96
N GLY A 352 -5.21 -46.41 17.29
CA GLY A 352 -6.25 -47.31 17.78
C GLY A 352 -5.93 -48.79 17.54
N GLU A 353 -5.55 -49.53 18.58
CA GLU A 353 -5.52 -51.00 18.57
C GLU A 353 -6.97 -51.52 18.73
N PRO A 354 -7.73 -51.77 17.64
CA PRO A 354 -7.42 -52.86 16.71
C PRO A 354 -7.35 -52.46 15.22
N VAL A 355 -7.81 -51.26 14.86
CA VAL A 355 -7.88 -50.77 13.47
C VAL A 355 -6.48 -50.53 12.89
N ALA A 356 -5.53 -50.12 13.72
CA ALA A 356 -4.16 -49.80 13.31
C ALA A 356 -3.38 -50.99 12.73
N ARG A 357 -3.78 -52.24 13.04
CA ARG A 357 -3.09 -53.43 12.53
C ARG A 357 -3.45 -53.76 11.09
N SER A 358 -4.62 -53.38 10.62
CA SER A 358 -5.13 -53.72 9.29
C SER A 358 -5.28 -52.51 8.37
N ALA A 359 -5.39 -51.31 8.92
CA ALA A 359 -5.52 -50.08 8.14
C ALA A 359 -4.23 -49.78 7.35
N ARG A 360 -4.39 -49.55 6.04
CA ARG A 360 -3.34 -49.01 5.18
C ARG A 360 -3.52 -47.51 5.08
N VAL A 361 -2.56 -46.78 5.63
CA VAL A 361 -2.58 -45.33 5.68
C VAL A 361 -1.71 -44.77 4.56
N THR A 362 -2.26 -43.83 3.80
CA THR A 362 -1.53 -43.02 2.81
C THR A 362 -1.77 -41.53 3.10
N ALA A 363 -0.96 -40.66 2.50
CA ALA A 363 -1.06 -39.21 2.72
C ALA A 363 -2.42 -38.59 2.34
N LYS A 364 -3.24 -39.27 1.53
CA LYS A 364 -4.53 -38.75 1.05
C LYS A 364 -5.71 -39.69 1.30
N ALA A 365 -5.44 -40.91 1.75
CA ALA A 365 -6.43 -41.97 1.87
C ALA A 365 -6.12 -42.89 3.03
N VAL A 366 -7.15 -43.27 3.78
CA VAL A 366 -7.10 -44.35 4.77
C VAL A 366 -7.94 -45.50 4.23
N ILE A 367 -7.33 -46.67 4.07
CA ILE A 367 -8.00 -47.87 3.57
C ILE A 367 -8.09 -48.88 4.71
N VAL A 368 -9.30 -49.23 5.13
CA VAL A 368 -9.57 -50.20 6.19
C VAL A 368 -10.24 -51.42 5.56
N PRO A 369 -9.63 -52.62 5.58
CA PRO A 369 -10.29 -53.82 5.09
C PRO A 369 -11.45 -54.18 6.04
N ILE A 370 -12.66 -54.32 5.49
CA ILE A 370 -13.84 -54.79 6.25
C ILE A 370 -13.95 -56.30 6.10
N SER A 371 -13.78 -56.81 4.87
CA SER A 371 -13.82 -58.24 4.52
C SER A 371 -12.73 -58.55 3.47
N ASP A 372 -12.63 -59.81 3.04
CA ASP A 372 -11.70 -60.22 1.99
C ASP A 372 -12.03 -59.58 0.62
N GLU A 373 -13.28 -59.14 0.43
CA GLU A 373 -13.79 -58.59 -0.83
C GLU A 373 -14.09 -57.09 -0.76
N GLU A 374 -14.17 -56.50 0.43
CA GLU A 374 -14.56 -55.11 0.61
C GLU A 374 -13.58 -54.33 1.49
N SER A 375 -13.26 -53.12 1.03
CA SER A 375 -12.44 -52.18 1.77
C SER A 375 -13.15 -50.84 1.91
N LEU A 376 -13.15 -50.30 3.13
CA LEU A 376 -13.55 -48.92 3.37
C LEU A 376 -12.42 -48.00 2.98
N ARG A 377 -12.65 -47.09 2.04
CA ARG A 377 -11.68 -46.11 1.62
C ARG A 377 -12.17 -44.71 1.98
N VAL A 378 -11.42 -44.05 2.85
CA VAL A 378 -11.66 -42.66 3.26
C VAL A 378 -10.63 -41.78 2.58
N ASP A 379 -11.05 -40.99 1.59
CA ASP A 379 -10.19 -40.11 0.79
C ASP A 379 -10.47 -38.64 1.09
N VAL A 380 -9.43 -37.79 1.11
CA VAL A 380 -9.62 -36.33 1.01
C VAL A 380 -9.49 -35.90 -0.44
N VAL A 381 -10.55 -35.32 -0.99
CA VAL A 381 -10.58 -34.88 -2.39
C VAL A 381 -10.67 -33.36 -2.49
N ASP A 382 -9.74 -32.77 -3.25
CA ASP A 382 -9.80 -31.37 -3.65
C ASP A 382 -10.88 -31.19 -4.73
N LEU A 383 -11.93 -30.40 -4.44
CA LEU A 383 -13.06 -30.22 -5.36
C LEU A 383 -12.68 -29.46 -6.64
N GLN A 384 -11.67 -28.57 -6.59
CA GLN A 384 -11.29 -27.72 -7.72
C GLN A 384 -10.71 -28.48 -8.93
N ARG A 385 -10.06 -29.64 -8.72
CA ARG A 385 -9.40 -30.37 -9.81
C ARG A 385 -10.38 -31.07 -10.76
N ARG A 386 -11.61 -31.36 -10.32
CA ARG A 386 -12.56 -32.14 -11.14
C ARG A 386 -13.28 -31.32 -12.20
N ALA A 387 -13.42 -30.00 -12.01
CA ALA A 387 -14.07 -29.12 -12.99
C ALA A 387 -13.28 -29.01 -14.31
N SER A 388 -11.94 -28.98 -14.23
CA SER A 388 -11.08 -28.81 -15.42
C SER A 388 -11.06 -30.05 -16.34
N CYS A 389 -11.24 -31.27 -15.82
CA CYS A 389 -11.14 -32.48 -16.62
C CYS A 389 -12.42 -32.85 -17.39
N ARG A 390 -13.59 -32.26 -17.07
CA ARG A 390 -14.84 -32.55 -17.80
C ARG A 390 -15.00 -31.78 -19.13
N SER A 391 -14.20 -30.75 -19.37
CA SER A 391 -14.30 -29.93 -20.60
C SER A 391 -13.58 -30.52 -21.83
N ARG A 392 -12.93 -31.68 -21.71
CA ARG A 392 -12.13 -32.30 -22.80
C ARG A 392 -12.65 -33.65 -23.29
N ARG A 393 -13.90 -34.00 -23.00
CA ARG A 393 -14.56 -35.18 -23.57
C ARG A 393 -15.69 -34.79 -24.49
#